data_AF-A0A7N5K4Y5-F1
#
_entry.id   AF-A0A7N5K4Y5-F1
#
_cell.length_a   1.000
_cell.length_b   1.000
_cell.length_c   1.000
_cell.angle_alpha   90.00
_cell.angle_beta   90.00
_cell.angle_gamma   90.00
#
_symmetry.space_group_name_H-M   'P 1'
#
loop_
_entity.id
_entity.type
_entity.pdbx_description
1 polymer ?
#
loop_
_entity_poly.entity_id
_entity_poly.type
_entity_poly.pdbx_seq_one_letter_code
_entity_poly.pdbx_strand_id
1 'polypeptide(L)'
;TWSAARGVSRVSTVCGQSSQRKAKLDENSAFLQFNWKADVVESWIGEKENSLKTDDYGRDLSSVQTLLTKQETFDAGLHAFAQEGIANITALKDQLLAAKHIQSKAIEARHASLMKRWNQLLANSATRKKKLLEAQEHFRKVEDLFLTFAKKASAFNSWFENAEEDLTDPVRCNSLEEIKALREAHDAFRSSLSSAQADFNQLAELDRQIKSFRVASNPYTWFTMEALEETWRNLQKIIKERELELQKEQRRQEENDKLRQEFAQHANAFHQWIQETRTYLLDGSCMVEESGTLESQLEATKRKHQEIREIRAMRSQLKKIEDLGAAMEEALILDNKYTEHSTVGLAQQWDQLDQLGMRMQHNLEQQIQARNTTGVTEEALKEFSMMFKHFDKDKSGRLNHQEFKSCLRSLGYDLPMVEEGEPDPEFEAILDTVDPNRDGHVSLQEYMAFMISRETENVKSSEEIESAFRALSSEGKPYVTKEELYQNLSREQADYCISHMKPYMDSKGRELPSAYDYVEFTRSLFVN
;
A
#
# COMPACT_ATOMS: atom_id res chain seq x y z
N THR A 1 99.56 44.09 100.53
CA THR A 1 98.40 44.55 99.72
C THR A 1 98.77 44.96 98.29
N TRP A 2 99.96 45.50 98.01
CA TRP A 2 100.35 45.97 96.65
C TRP A 2 100.77 44.89 95.62
N SER A 3 101.16 43.67 96.04
CA SER A 3 101.48 42.57 95.09
C SER A 3 100.24 41.87 94.51
N ALA A 4 99.11 41.90 95.21
CA ALA A 4 97.85 41.32 94.74
C ALA A 4 97.25 42.11 93.56
N ALA A 5 97.35 43.46 93.60
CA ALA A 5 96.80 44.33 92.55
C ALA A 5 97.50 44.20 91.19
N ARG A 6 98.83 43.98 91.16
CA ARG A 6 99.58 43.73 89.90
C ARG A 6 99.33 42.33 89.34
N GLY A 7 99.10 41.34 90.20
CA GLY A 7 98.71 39.99 89.81
C GLY A 7 97.33 39.97 89.14
N VAL A 8 96.36 40.69 89.72
CA VAL A 8 95.00 40.82 89.18
C VAL A 8 95.02 41.52 87.80
N SER A 9 95.78 42.61 87.64
CA SER A 9 95.89 43.31 86.34
C SER A 9 96.53 42.44 85.24
N ARG A 10 97.62 41.70 85.52
CA ARG A 10 98.24 40.77 84.55
C ARG A 10 97.32 39.60 84.20
N VAL A 11 96.58 39.05 85.18
CA VAL A 11 95.60 37.98 84.93
C VAL A 11 94.45 38.49 84.06
N SER A 12 93.95 39.71 84.30
CA SER A 12 92.93 40.34 83.44
C SER A 12 93.41 40.58 82.01
N THR A 13 94.66 41.03 81.82
CA THR A 13 95.25 41.21 80.47
C THR A 13 95.46 39.88 79.75
N VAL A 14 95.96 38.85 80.45
CA VAL A 14 96.13 37.50 79.88
C VAL A 14 94.76 36.86 79.59
N CYS A 15 93.76 37.07 80.44
CA CYS A 15 92.39 36.63 80.20
C CYS A 15 91.78 37.34 78.97
N GLY A 16 92.00 38.65 78.83
CA GLY A 16 91.61 39.41 77.63
C GLY A 16 92.29 38.90 76.36
N GLN A 17 93.60 38.65 76.39
CA GLN A 17 94.36 38.09 75.27
C GLN A 17 93.96 36.64 74.93
N SER A 18 93.67 35.81 75.93
CA SER A 18 93.17 34.45 75.76
C SER A 18 91.78 34.44 75.15
N SER A 19 90.86 35.29 75.62
CA SER A 19 89.53 35.46 75.05
C SER A 19 89.58 35.98 73.62
N GLN A 20 90.48 36.91 73.32
CA GLN A 20 90.69 37.43 71.97
C GLN A 20 91.31 36.39 71.03
N ARG A 21 92.19 35.53 71.53
CA ARG A 21 92.75 34.40 70.77
C ARG A 21 91.72 33.31 70.54
N LYS A 22 90.86 33.02 71.52
CA LYS A 22 89.73 32.10 71.41
C LYS A 22 88.73 32.60 70.37
N ALA A 23 88.34 33.88 70.41
CA ALA A 23 87.45 34.49 69.42
C ALA A 23 88.02 34.39 67.99
N LYS A 24 89.31 34.68 67.79
CA LYS A 24 89.98 34.52 66.48
C LYS A 24 90.03 33.06 65.99
N LEU A 25 90.16 32.09 66.90
CA LEU A 25 90.15 30.66 66.56
C LEU A 25 88.74 30.18 66.20
N ASP A 26 87.73 30.62 66.95
CA ASP A 26 86.33 30.30 66.69
C ASP A 26 85.86 30.93 65.36
N GLU A 27 86.30 32.16 65.05
CA GLU A 27 86.10 32.82 63.74
C GLU A 27 86.78 32.06 62.59
N ASN A 28 88.03 31.64 62.76
CA ASN A 28 88.76 30.88 61.74
C ASN A 28 88.13 29.48 61.52
N SER A 29 87.66 28.85 62.60
CA SER A 29 86.89 27.60 62.52
C SER A 29 85.59 27.80 61.73
N ALA A 30 84.84 28.87 62.00
CA ALA A 30 83.63 29.20 61.25
C ALA A 30 83.92 29.51 59.76
N PHE A 31 85.05 30.15 59.45
CA PHE A 31 85.50 30.38 58.08
C PHE A 31 85.85 29.09 57.33
N LEU A 32 86.56 28.15 57.98
CA LEU A 32 86.84 26.84 57.40
C LEU A 32 85.55 26.03 57.18
N GLN A 33 84.62 26.09 58.13
CA GLN A 33 83.29 25.48 57.98
C GLN A 33 82.50 26.09 56.82
N PHE A 34 82.56 27.41 56.63
CA PHE A 34 81.96 28.08 55.48
C PHE A 34 82.53 27.57 54.16
N ASN A 35 83.87 27.47 54.02
CA ASN A 35 84.49 26.98 52.79
C ASN A 35 84.13 25.53 52.49
N TRP A 36 84.20 24.66 53.50
CA TRP A 36 83.82 23.26 53.31
C TRP A 36 82.35 23.12 52.90
N LYS A 37 81.43 23.84 53.56
CA LYS A 37 80.02 23.84 53.16
C LYS A 37 79.81 24.46 51.79
N ALA A 38 80.58 25.48 51.42
CA ALA A 38 80.56 26.07 50.08
C ALA A 38 80.97 25.02 49.02
N ASP A 39 82.04 24.26 49.25
CA ASP A 39 82.46 23.18 48.35
C ASP A 39 81.37 22.10 48.20
N VAL A 40 80.73 21.70 49.30
CA VAL A 40 79.62 20.74 49.29
C VAL A 40 78.43 21.27 48.48
N VAL A 41 78.06 22.54 48.66
CA VAL A 41 76.99 23.18 47.89
C VAL A 41 77.36 23.30 46.41
N GLU A 42 78.59 23.69 46.08
CA GLU A 42 79.08 23.78 44.70
C GLU A 42 79.04 22.43 43.99
N SER A 43 79.47 21.36 44.67
CA SER A 43 79.43 19.99 44.14
C SER A 43 78.00 19.54 43.90
N TRP A 44 77.12 19.74 44.89
CA TRP A 44 75.72 19.36 44.79
C TRP A 44 75.01 20.11 43.64
N ILE A 45 75.24 21.41 43.50
CA ILE A 45 74.70 22.20 42.38
C ILE A 45 75.23 21.66 41.05
N GLY A 46 76.53 21.35 40.94
CA GLY A 46 77.12 20.80 39.74
C GLY A 46 76.51 19.45 39.31
N GLU A 47 76.22 18.57 40.27
CA GLU A 47 75.52 17.31 40.01
C GLU A 47 74.11 17.54 39.45
N LYS A 48 73.34 18.44 40.05
CA LYS A 48 71.97 18.75 39.62
C LYS A 48 71.93 19.49 38.27
N GLU A 49 72.88 20.39 38.02
CA GLU A 49 73.07 21.03 36.72
C GLU A 49 73.32 19.99 35.62
N ASN A 50 74.13 18.97 35.89
CA ASN A 50 74.38 17.89 34.93
C ASN A 50 73.12 17.06 34.65
N SER A 51 72.29 16.77 35.65
CA SER A 51 71.03 16.04 35.46
C SER A 51 70.03 16.79 34.59
N LEU A 52 70.02 18.13 34.63
CA LEU A 52 69.11 18.96 33.82
C LEU A 52 69.54 19.13 32.35
N LYS A 53 70.75 18.71 31.95
CA LYS A 53 71.27 18.88 30.58
C LYS A 53 70.51 18.07 29.51
N THR A 54 69.64 17.14 29.90
CA THR A 54 68.90 16.30 28.95
C THR A 54 67.77 17.10 28.30
N ASP A 55 67.69 17.16 26.97
CA ASP A 55 66.58 17.81 26.24
C ASP A 55 65.41 16.84 25.95
N ASP A 56 65.25 15.81 26.77
CA ASP A 56 64.14 14.86 26.66
C ASP A 56 62.87 15.43 27.33
N TYR A 57 61.84 15.63 26.52
CA TYR A 57 60.51 16.11 26.90
C TYR A 57 59.41 15.05 26.69
N GLY A 58 59.77 13.82 26.33
CA GLY A 58 58.84 12.71 26.08
C GLY A 58 58.30 12.68 24.64
N ARG A 59 57.73 11.52 24.26
CA ARG A 59 57.25 11.19 22.91
C ARG A 59 55.75 10.94 22.82
N ASP A 60 55.11 10.75 23.97
CA ASP A 60 53.70 10.42 24.16
C ASP A 60 53.24 10.91 25.55
N LEU A 61 51.93 10.97 25.79
CA LEU A 61 51.38 11.50 27.04
C LEU A 61 51.92 10.77 28.29
N SER A 62 52.11 9.44 28.20
CA SER A 62 52.60 8.61 29.30
C SER A 62 54.07 8.92 29.67
N SER A 63 54.93 9.06 28.67
CA SER A 63 56.34 9.42 28.85
C SER A 63 56.49 10.84 29.38
N VAL A 64 55.70 11.81 28.90
CA VAL A 64 55.70 13.17 29.47
C VAL A 64 55.24 13.17 30.92
N GLN A 65 54.19 12.42 31.26
CA GLN A 65 53.69 12.30 32.63
C GLN A 65 54.77 11.73 33.57
N THR A 66 55.50 10.71 33.10
CA THR A 66 56.61 10.12 33.85
C THR A 66 57.74 11.12 34.08
N LEU A 67 58.08 11.93 33.06
CA LEU A 67 59.09 12.98 33.16
C LEU A 67 58.67 14.12 34.09
N LEU A 68 57.38 14.49 34.10
CA LEU A 68 56.84 15.47 35.04
C LEU A 68 56.95 15.00 36.49
N THR A 69 56.59 13.75 36.79
CA THR A 69 56.77 13.20 38.14
C THR A 69 58.25 13.16 38.55
N LYS A 70 59.17 12.86 37.63
CA LYS A 70 60.61 12.98 37.88
C LYS A 70 61.03 14.43 38.14
N GLN A 71 60.46 15.40 37.43
CA GLN A 71 60.72 16.82 37.64
C GLN A 71 60.17 17.32 38.99
N GLU A 72 59.01 16.84 39.43
CA GLU A 72 58.43 17.19 40.74
C GLU A 72 59.27 16.67 41.91
N THR A 73 59.76 15.43 41.80
CA THR A 73 60.69 14.88 42.80
C THR A 73 62.03 15.63 42.82
N PHE A 74 62.52 16.07 41.65
CA PHE A 74 63.68 16.94 41.53
C PHE A 74 63.44 18.31 42.20
N ASP A 75 62.31 18.97 41.92
CA ASP A 75 61.94 20.27 42.52
C ASP A 75 61.78 20.16 44.05
N ALA A 76 61.19 19.08 44.55
CA ALA A 76 61.09 18.81 45.99
C ALA A 76 62.48 18.66 46.63
N GLY A 77 63.40 17.99 45.95
CA GLY A 77 64.81 17.91 46.35
C GLY A 77 65.51 19.27 46.35
N LEU A 78 65.24 20.14 45.37
CA LEU A 78 65.72 21.52 45.37
C LEU A 78 65.16 22.31 46.57
N HIS A 79 63.87 22.16 46.87
CA HIS A 79 63.25 22.86 47.99
C HIS A 79 63.85 22.43 49.34
N ALA A 80 64.04 21.12 49.55
CA ALA A 80 64.69 20.60 50.76
C ALA A 80 66.12 21.14 50.91
N PHE A 81 66.91 21.13 49.82
CA PHE A 81 68.27 21.65 49.83
C PHE A 81 68.34 23.18 50.03
N ALA A 82 67.32 23.92 49.59
CA ALA A 82 67.23 25.36 49.85
C ALA A 82 67.12 25.65 51.36
N GLN A 83 66.27 24.88 52.06
CA GLN A 83 66.02 25.06 53.49
C GLN A 83 67.22 24.65 54.36
N GLU A 84 67.94 23.60 53.96
CA GLU A 84 69.07 23.11 54.76
C GLU A 84 70.42 23.64 54.27
N GLY A 85 70.74 23.47 52.99
CA GLY A 85 72.05 23.84 52.44
C GLY A 85 72.22 25.36 52.30
N ILE A 86 71.31 25.98 51.54
CA ILE A 86 71.40 27.42 51.19
C ILE A 86 71.14 28.31 52.40
N ALA A 87 70.18 27.97 53.26
CA ALA A 87 69.96 28.73 54.50
C ALA A 87 71.17 28.65 55.44
N ASN A 88 71.76 27.46 55.62
CA ASN A 88 72.93 27.29 56.50
C ASN A 88 74.16 28.06 56.03
N ILE A 89 74.48 28.01 54.73
CA ILE A 89 75.63 28.75 54.20
C ILE A 89 75.42 30.27 54.27
N THR A 90 74.18 30.72 54.09
CA THR A 90 73.81 32.14 54.22
C THR A 90 73.94 32.60 55.67
N ALA A 91 73.46 31.81 56.63
CA ALA A 91 73.61 32.08 58.06
C ALA A 91 75.09 32.15 58.50
N LEU A 92 75.92 31.20 58.03
CA LEU A 92 77.37 31.22 58.31
C LEU A 92 78.06 32.45 57.71
N LYS A 93 77.70 32.83 56.48
CA LYS A 93 78.17 34.06 55.85
C LYS A 93 77.79 35.28 56.69
N ASP A 94 76.52 35.40 57.10
CA ASP A 94 76.04 36.51 57.92
C ASP A 94 76.75 36.59 59.29
N GLN A 95 77.00 35.45 59.93
CA GLN A 95 77.75 35.36 61.18
C GLN A 95 79.20 35.87 61.01
N LEU A 96 79.89 35.46 59.95
CA LEU A 96 81.27 35.88 59.66
C LEU A 96 81.38 37.36 59.27
N LEU A 97 80.35 37.91 58.62
CA LEU A 97 80.27 39.34 58.31
C LEU A 97 79.98 40.18 59.56
N ALA A 98 79.08 39.74 60.43
CA ALA A 98 78.79 40.40 61.71
C ALA A 98 80.05 40.45 62.61
N ALA A 99 80.87 39.39 62.58
CA ALA A 99 82.15 39.33 63.28
C ALA A 99 83.26 40.20 62.65
N LYS A 100 83.04 40.84 61.49
CA LYS A 100 84.04 41.62 60.73
C LYS A 100 85.32 40.83 60.44
N HIS A 101 85.16 39.58 60.00
CA HIS A 101 86.28 38.69 59.68
C HIS A 101 87.24 39.30 58.63
N ILE A 102 88.52 38.94 58.69
CA ILE A 102 89.57 39.50 57.82
C ILE A 102 89.29 39.24 56.32
N GLN A 103 88.57 38.15 56.02
CA GLN A 103 88.25 37.72 54.65
C GLN A 103 86.79 38.00 54.22
N SER A 104 86.07 38.91 54.89
CA SER A 104 84.66 39.24 54.57
C SER A 104 84.38 39.47 53.08
N LYS A 105 85.24 40.20 52.38
CA LYS A 105 85.08 40.45 50.92
C LYS A 105 85.12 39.16 50.08
N ALA A 106 86.00 38.21 50.44
CA ALA A 106 86.12 36.95 49.73
C ALA A 106 84.92 36.03 50.02
N ILE A 107 84.42 36.03 51.26
CA ILE A 107 83.23 35.28 51.68
C ILE A 107 81.99 35.78 50.92
N GLU A 108 81.79 37.11 50.84
CA GLU A 108 80.71 37.72 50.07
C GLU A 108 80.80 37.37 48.59
N ALA A 109 81.98 37.50 47.97
CA ALA A 109 82.16 37.18 46.57
C ALA A 109 81.86 35.70 46.26
N ARG A 110 82.31 34.79 47.13
CA ARG A 110 82.06 33.35 46.97
C ARG A 110 80.59 33.00 47.16
N HIS A 111 79.94 33.51 48.21
CA HIS A 111 78.51 33.34 48.44
C HIS A 111 77.68 33.90 47.28
N ALA A 112 78.03 35.08 46.75
CA ALA A 112 77.36 35.68 45.61
C ALA A 112 77.48 34.81 44.34
N SER A 113 78.65 34.23 44.07
CA SER A 113 78.86 33.29 42.96
C SER A 113 77.99 32.03 43.11
N LEU A 114 77.94 31.48 44.33
CA LEU A 114 77.11 30.33 44.69
C LEU A 114 75.62 30.60 44.51
N MET A 115 75.13 31.73 45.03
CA MET A 115 73.74 32.15 44.88
C MET A 115 73.38 32.41 43.42
N LYS A 116 74.32 32.91 42.61
CA LYS A 116 74.12 33.05 41.17
C LYS A 116 73.89 31.70 40.49
N ARG A 117 74.75 30.69 40.75
CA ARG A 117 74.56 29.33 40.21
C ARG A 117 73.28 28.69 40.73
N TRP A 118 72.97 28.86 42.02
CA TRP A 118 71.71 28.37 42.61
C TRP A 118 70.48 28.95 41.91
N ASN A 119 70.42 30.27 41.74
CA ASN A 119 69.30 30.93 41.05
C ASN A 119 69.22 30.51 39.58
N GLN A 120 70.36 30.28 38.92
CA GLN A 120 70.40 29.76 37.55
C GLN A 120 69.87 28.31 37.47
N LEU A 121 70.21 27.45 38.44
CA LEU A 121 69.68 26.10 38.55
C LEU A 121 68.14 26.12 38.74
N LEU A 122 67.63 26.98 39.63
CA LEU A 122 66.19 27.17 39.83
C LEU A 122 65.50 27.62 38.53
N ALA A 123 66.08 28.59 37.81
CA ALA A 123 65.54 29.09 36.55
C ALA A 123 65.53 28.00 35.46
N ASN A 124 66.58 27.18 35.38
CA ASN A 124 66.66 26.05 34.45
C ASN A 124 65.62 24.98 34.78
N SER A 125 65.45 24.64 36.07
CA SER A 125 64.43 23.69 36.54
C SER A 125 63.02 24.17 36.18
N ALA A 126 62.72 25.44 36.47
CA ALA A 126 61.43 26.05 36.13
C ALA A 126 61.17 26.09 34.61
N THR A 127 62.20 26.40 33.81
CA THR A 127 62.10 26.40 32.35
C THR A 127 61.83 25.00 31.80
N ARG A 128 62.51 23.98 32.33
CA ARG A 128 62.27 22.59 31.94
C ARG A 128 60.86 22.14 32.30
N LYS A 129 60.41 22.43 33.53
CA LYS A 129 59.05 22.12 33.97
C LYS A 129 58.01 22.78 33.09
N LYS A 130 58.19 24.05 32.74
CA LYS A 130 57.31 24.78 31.82
C LYS A 130 57.20 24.06 30.47
N LYS A 131 58.32 23.69 29.86
CA LYS A 131 58.33 22.96 28.58
C LYS A 131 57.66 21.58 28.67
N LEU A 132 57.87 20.85 29.77
CA LEU A 132 57.20 19.56 30.01
C LEU A 132 55.68 19.72 30.12
N LEU A 133 55.20 20.77 30.82
CA LEU A 133 53.78 21.08 30.90
C LEU A 133 53.19 21.49 29.54
N GLU A 134 53.93 22.26 28.74
CA GLU A 134 53.52 22.61 27.36
C GLU A 134 53.42 21.36 26.47
N ALA A 135 54.39 20.43 26.58
CA ALA A 135 54.35 19.14 25.88
C ALA A 135 53.18 18.27 26.36
N GLN A 136 52.93 18.21 27.66
CA GLN A 136 51.80 17.48 28.24
C GLN A 136 50.47 18.00 27.70
N GLU A 137 50.30 19.33 27.67
CA GLU A 137 49.10 19.97 27.14
C GLU A 137 48.91 19.68 25.65
N HIS A 138 50.00 19.70 24.88
CA HIS A 138 49.98 19.36 23.47
C HIS A 138 49.50 17.91 23.24
N PHE A 139 50.12 16.93 23.90
CA PHE A 139 49.71 15.53 23.77
C PHE A 139 48.29 15.28 24.27
N ARG A 140 47.89 15.92 25.38
CA ARG A 140 46.52 15.83 25.90
C ARG A 140 45.48 16.32 24.88
N LYS A 141 45.75 17.43 24.20
CA LYS A 141 44.85 17.96 23.14
C LYS A 141 44.74 17.00 21.97
N VAL A 142 45.85 16.42 21.51
CA VAL A 142 45.84 15.41 20.45
C VAL A 142 45.01 14.19 20.86
N GLU A 143 45.21 13.71 22.09
CA GLU A 143 44.49 12.57 22.65
C GLU A 143 42.97 12.80 22.67
N ASP A 144 42.55 13.97 23.15
CA ASP A 144 41.14 14.37 23.21
C ASP A 144 40.51 14.47 21.81
N LEU A 145 41.24 15.01 20.84
CA LEU A 145 40.81 15.06 19.44
C LEU A 145 40.68 13.65 18.85
N PHE A 146 41.64 12.76 19.11
CA PHE A 146 41.58 11.38 18.63
C PHE A 146 40.38 10.62 19.19
N LEU A 147 40.13 10.72 20.49
CA LEU A 147 38.97 10.09 21.13
C LEU A 147 37.65 10.66 20.60
N THR A 148 37.59 11.99 20.43
CA THR A 148 36.41 12.67 19.90
C THR A 148 36.11 12.25 18.46
N PHE A 149 37.14 12.21 17.60
CA PHE A 149 37.01 11.72 16.23
C PHE A 149 36.55 10.25 16.21
N ALA A 150 37.21 9.37 16.97
CA ALA A 150 36.86 7.95 17.02
C ALA A 150 35.40 7.72 17.43
N LYS A 151 34.93 8.42 18.47
CA LYS A 151 33.54 8.34 18.94
C LYS A 151 32.56 8.83 17.88
N LYS A 152 32.81 9.99 17.25
CA LYS A 152 31.93 10.55 16.22
C LYS A 152 31.93 9.70 14.94
N ALA A 153 33.08 9.18 14.53
CA ALA A 153 33.21 8.34 13.35
C ALA A 153 32.43 7.04 13.51
N SER A 154 32.50 6.40 14.69
CA SER A 154 31.71 5.20 14.99
C SER A 154 30.21 5.48 14.99
N ALA A 155 29.77 6.59 15.58
CA ALA A 155 28.35 6.96 15.58
C ALA A 155 27.84 7.25 14.15
N PHE A 156 28.64 7.96 13.35
CA PHE A 156 28.32 8.27 11.96
C PHE A 156 28.25 7.00 11.09
N ASN A 157 29.19 6.06 11.28
CA ASN A 157 29.16 4.79 10.55
C ASN A 157 27.91 3.97 10.89
N SER A 158 27.55 3.87 12.17
CA SER A 158 26.32 3.17 12.58
C SER A 158 25.06 3.82 11.99
N TRP A 159 25.01 5.16 11.94
CA TRP A 159 23.92 5.86 11.26
C TRP A 159 23.89 5.57 9.76
N PHE A 160 25.06 5.53 9.10
CA PHE A 160 25.17 5.21 7.68
C PHE A 160 24.69 3.78 7.38
N GLU A 161 25.08 2.78 8.17
CA GLU A 161 24.66 1.39 7.97
C GLU A 161 23.14 1.23 8.03
N ASN A 162 22.48 1.85 9.02
CA ASN A 162 21.02 1.84 9.11
C ASN A 162 20.37 2.54 7.91
N ALA A 163 20.94 3.68 7.48
CA ALA A 163 20.44 4.40 6.31
C ALA A 163 20.61 3.61 5.01
N GLU A 164 21.73 2.89 4.86
CA GLU A 164 21.98 2.02 3.71
C GLU A 164 20.99 0.84 3.67
N GLU A 165 20.71 0.22 4.82
CA GLU A 165 19.70 -0.84 4.95
C GLU A 165 18.31 -0.33 4.50
N ASP A 166 17.83 0.77 5.08
CA ASP A 166 16.51 1.35 4.77
C ASP A 166 16.36 1.77 3.30
N LEU A 167 17.44 2.28 2.69
CA LEU A 167 17.40 2.78 1.30
C LEU A 167 17.53 1.68 0.26
N THR A 168 18.15 0.55 0.60
CA THR A 168 18.38 -0.58 -0.32
C THR A 168 17.23 -1.59 -0.31
N ASP A 169 16.29 -1.46 0.62
CA ASP A 169 15.06 -2.25 0.67
C ASP A 169 14.29 -2.19 -0.66
N PRO A 170 13.86 -3.31 -1.28
CA PRO A 170 13.19 -3.27 -2.58
C PRO A 170 11.90 -2.44 -2.59
N VAL A 171 11.77 -1.49 -3.53
CA VAL A 171 10.54 -0.72 -3.73
C VAL A 171 9.48 -1.61 -4.39
N ARG A 172 8.49 -2.08 -3.61
CA ARG A 172 7.30 -2.76 -4.14
C ARG A 172 6.04 -2.32 -3.40
N CYS A 173 5.03 -1.92 -4.16
CA CYS A 173 3.72 -1.54 -3.64
C CYS A 173 2.62 -1.93 -4.63
N ASN A 174 1.38 -2.00 -4.14
CA ASN A 174 0.21 -2.38 -4.93
C ASN A 174 -0.82 -1.25 -5.09
N SER A 175 -0.58 -0.09 -4.46
CA SER A 175 -1.50 1.04 -4.44
C SER A 175 -0.78 2.39 -4.58
N LEU A 176 -1.53 3.41 -5.00
CA LEU A 176 -1.05 4.79 -5.08
C LEU A 176 -0.77 5.38 -3.69
N GLU A 177 -1.51 4.92 -2.68
CA GLU A 177 -1.37 5.33 -1.29
C GLU A 177 -0.06 4.80 -0.68
N GLU A 178 0.29 3.53 -0.95
CA GLU A 178 1.55 2.94 -0.50
C GLU A 178 2.77 3.64 -1.11
N ILE A 179 2.76 3.89 -2.43
CA ILE A 179 3.90 4.57 -3.06
C ILE A 179 4.04 6.02 -2.57
N LYS A 180 2.92 6.68 -2.29
CA LYS A 180 2.94 8.02 -1.68
C LYS A 180 3.56 7.99 -0.28
N ALA A 181 3.19 7.02 0.55
CA ALA A 181 3.78 6.85 1.88
C ALA A 181 5.30 6.58 1.82
N LEU A 182 5.76 5.74 0.88
CA LEU A 182 7.20 5.49 0.68
C LEU A 182 7.95 6.75 0.24
N ARG A 183 7.35 7.57 -0.63
CA ARG A 183 7.95 8.84 -1.05
C ARG A 183 8.02 9.84 0.11
N GLU A 184 6.95 9.96 0.90
CA GLU A 184 6.93 10.83 2.09
C GLU A 184 8.01 10.39 3.11
N ALA A 185 8.18 9.09 3.34
CA ALA A 185 9.24 8.56 4.19
C ALA A 185 10.65 8.90 3.64
N HIS A 186 10.86 8.77 2.32
CA HIS A 186 12.12 9.14 1.69
C HIS A 186 12.39 10.66 1.76
N ASP A 187 11.36 11.51 1.61
CA ASP A 187 11.49 12.96 1.74
C ASP A 187 11.81 13.38 3.19
N ALA A 188 11.23 12.68 4.18
CA ALA A 188 11.57 12.85 5.59
C ALA A 188 13.03 12.47 5.86
N PHE A 189 13.49 11.34 5.31
CA PHE A 189 14.90 10.93 5.38
C PHE A 189 15.81 12.00 4.75
N ARG A 190 15.48 12.51 3.56
CA ARG A 190 16.26 13.58 2.89
C ARG A 190 16.35 14.85 3.72
N SER A 191 15.30 15.19 4.45
CA SER A 191 15.31 16.33 5.36
C SER A 191 16.32 16.15 6.50
N SER A 192 16.50 14.91 6.98
CA SER A 192 17.49 14.56 8.01
C SER A 192 18.95 14.61 7.53
N LEU A 193 19.20 14.50 6.22
CA LEU A 193 20.56 14.53 5.64
C LEU A 193 21.32 15.82 5.95
N SER A 194 20.63 16.93 6.16
CA SER A 194 21.24 18.19 6.55
C SER A 194 22.00 18.09 7.88
N SER A 195 21.44 17.37 8.86
CA SER A 195 22.08 17.10 10.15
C SER A 195 23.28 16.17 9.98
N ALA A 196 23.11 15.07 9.23
CA ALA A 196 24.20 14.12 8.98
C ALA A 196 25.37 14.75 8.22
N GLN A 197 25.08 15.62 7.25
CA GLN A 197 26.10 16.40 6.53
C GLN A 197 26.87 17.34 7.48
N ALA A 198 26.21 17.91 8.48
CA ALA A 198 26.87 18.74 9.49
C ALA A 198 27.82 17.90 10.37
N ASP A 199 27.39 16.70 10.79
CA ASP A 199 28.24 15.77 11.55
C ASP A 199 29.44 15.29 10.73
N PHE A 200 29.24 15.01 9.44
CA PHE A 200 30.31 14.68 8.50
C PHE A 200 31.33 15.82 8.36
N ASN A 201 30.85 17.06 8.23
CA ASN A 201 31.73 18.23 8.15
C ASN A 201 32.52 18.44 9.46
N GLN A 202 31.94 18.13 10.61
CA GLN A 202 32.66 18.18 11.89
C GLN A 202 33.77 17.11 11.95
N LEU A 203 33.53 15.91 11.43
CA LEU A 203 34.56 14.88 11.33
C LEU A 203 35.72 15.32 10.43
N ALA A 204 35.41 15.94 9.29
CA ALA A 204 36.42 16.50 8.39
C ALA A 204 37.28 17.58 9.07
N GLU A 205 36.65 18.45 9.86
CA GLU A 205 37.34 19.50 10.59
C GLU A 205 38.22 18.94 11.72
N LEU A 206 37.74 17.92 12.44
CA LEU A 206 38.54 17.21 13.45
C LEU A 206 39.76 16.53 12.83
N ASP A 207 39.59 15.85 11.70
CA ASP A 207 40.70 15.23 10.96
C ASP A 207 41.72 16.28 10.50
N ARG A 208 41.26 17.43 9.99
CA ARG A 208 42.14 18.56 9.62
C ARG A 208 42.94 19.09 10.82
N GLN A 209 42.30 19.22 11.98
CA GLN A 209 42.96 19.64 13.22
C GLN A 209 44.01 18.61 13.66
N ILE A 210 43.66 17.32 13.67
CA ILE A 210 44.59 16.23 14.00
C ILE A 210 45.81 16.25 13.06
N LYS A 211 45.58 16.35 11.74
CA LYS A 211 46.65 16.42 10.73
C LYS A 211 47.56 17.64 10.94
N SER A 212 47.05 18.76 11.46
CA SER A 212 47.84 19.96 11.76
C SER A 212 48.92 19.73 12.83
N PHE A 213 48.68 18.79 13.75
CA PHE A 213 49.65 18.40 14.79
C PHE A 213 50.76 17.47 14.28
N ARG A 214 50.69 17.01 13.01
CA ARG A 214 51.66 16.09 12.37
C ARG A 214 51.91 14.82 13.17
N VAL A 215 50.84 14.27 13.74
CA VAL A 215 50.86 13.05 14.54
C VAL A 215 50.62 11.82 13.65
N ALA A 216 50.91 10.64 14.19
CA ALA A 216 50.61 9.37 13.53
C ALA A 216 49.10 9.12 13.41
N SER A 217 48.71 8.02 12.77
CA SER A 217 47.30 7.63 12.65
C SER A 217 46.67 7.42 14.03
N ASN A 218 45.37 7.71 14.12
CA ASN A 218 44.60 7.56 15.34
C ASN A 218 44.62 6.10 15.83
N PRO A 219 45.08 5.81 17.07
CA PRO A 219 45.15 4.45 17.58
C PRO A 219 43.80 3.89 18.08
N TYR A 220 42.79 4.74 18.25
CA TYR A 220 41.50 4.37 18.85
C TYR A 220 40.43 3.95 17.83
N THR A 221 40.72 4.11 16.55
CA THR A 221 39.79 3.75 15.48
C THR A 221 40.54 3.38 14.21
N TRP A 222 39.94 2.49 13.44
CA TRP A 222 40.40 2.15 12.09
C TRP A 222 39.73 3.01 11.01
N PHE A 223 38.73 3.82 11.38
CA PHE A 223 38.08 4.73 10.45
C PHE A 223 39.02 5.88 10.09
N THR A 224 39.24 6.07 8.80
CA THR A 224 39.93 7.25 8.26
C THR A 224 38.93 8.20 7.62
N MET A 225 39.28 9.48 7.53
CA MET A 225 38.42 10.45 6.86
C MET A 225 38.20 10.07 5.39
N GLU A 226 39.22 9.55 4.72
CA GLU A 226 39.15 9.13 3.32
C GLU A 226 38.15 7.97 3.10
N ALA A 227 38.08 7.02 4.05
CA ALA A 227 37.10 5.93 4.00
C ALA A 227 35.67 6.44 4.23
N LEU A 228 35.49 7.37 5.18
CA LEU A 228 34.19 7.99 5.45
C LEU A 228 33.71 8.86 4.26
N GLU A 229 34.62 9.50 3.54
CA GLU A 229 34.29 10.21 2.29
C GLU A 229 33.79 9.26 1.20
N GLU A 230 34.32 8.04 1.14
CA GLU A 230 33.85 7.02 0.21
C GLU A 230 32.46 6.50 0.57
N THR A 231 32.22 6.18 1.85
CA THR A 231 30.88 5.75 2.30
C THR A 231 29.84 6.85 2.10
N TRP A 232 30.18 8.11 2.39
CA TRP A 232 29.29 9.26 2.13
C TRP A 232 28.97 9.41 0.64
N ARG A 233 29.96 9.28 -0.25
CA ARG A 233 29.73 9.28 -1.71
C ARG A 233 28.84 8.12 -2.14
N ASN A 234 29.01 6.94 -1.57
CA ASN A 234 28.15 5.79 -1.84
C ASN A 234 26.70 6.06 -1.40
N LEU A 235 26.49 6.59 -0.20
CA LEU A 235 25.16 6.97 0.28
C LEU A 235 24.45 7.91 -0.69
N GLN A 236 25.15 8.95 -1.15
CA GLN A 236 24.60 9.91 -2.12
C GLN A 236 24.21 9.26 -3.44
N LYS A 237 24.91 8.19 -3.85
CA LYS A 237 24.56 7.40 -5.04
C LYS A 237 23.30 6.58 -4.77
N ILE A 238 23.24 5.87 -3.64
CA ILE A 238 22.08 5.06 -3.23
C ILE A 238 20.82 5.92 -3.14
N ILE A 239 20.89 7.12 -2.55
CA ILE A 239 19.76 8.06 -2.47
C ILE A 239 19.23 8.42 -3.86
N LYS A 240 20.12 8.68 -4.83
CA LYS A 240 19.71 9.00 -6.21
C LYS A 240 19.07 7.81 -6.91
N GLU A 241 19.61 6.62 -6.70
CA GLU A 241 19.06 5.37 -7.25
C GLU A 241 17.68 5.09 -6.64
N ARG A 242 17.53 5.22 -5.33
CA ARG A 242 16.26 5.10 -4.60
C ARG A 242 15.19 6.08 -5.10
N GLU A 243 15.56 7.34 -5.30
CA GLU A 243 14.66 8.36 -5.84
C GLU A 243 14.15 8.00 -7.24
N LEU A 244 15.04 7.47 -8.10
CA LEU A 244 14.69 7.01 -9.44
C LEU A 244 13.76 5.80 -9.40
N GLU A 245 14.01 4.83 -8.50
CA GLU A 245 13.16 3.66 -8.32
C GLU A 245 11.76 4.02 -7.82
N LEU A 246 11.67 4.87 -6.79
CA LEU A 246 10.38 5.40 -6.29
C LEU A 246 9.62 6.13 -7.40
N GLN A 247 10.30 6.90 -8.25
CA GLN A 247 9.66 7.59 -9.35
C GLN A 247 9.15 6.63 -10.43
N LYS A 248 9.91 5.59 -10.77
CA LYS A 248 9.47 4.56 -11.73
C LYS A 248 8.26 3.80 -11.19
N GLU A 249 8.31 3.40 -9.93
CA GLU A 249 7.21 2.69 -9.28
C GLU A 249 5.96 3.56 -9.22
N GLN A 250 6.08 4.85 -8.89
CA GLN A 250 4.94 5.77 -8.92
C GLN A 250 4.29 5.83 -10.29
N ARG A 251 5.08 5.99 -11.37
CA ARG A 251 4.52 6.02 -12.72
C ARG A 251 3.79 4.72 -13.05
N ARG A 252 4.36 3.58 -12.67
CA ARG A 252 3.70 2.28 -12.84
C ARG A 252 2.36 2.23 -12.12
N GLN A 253 2.29 2.70 -10.88
CA GLN A 253 1.03 2.72 -10.12
C GLN A 253 0.01 3.72 -10.69
N GLU A 254 0.45 4.88 -11.19
CA GLU A 254 -0.41 5.86 -11.87
C GLU A 254 -0.98 5.29 -13.18
N GLU A 255 -0.15 4.60 -13.97
CA GLU A 255 -0.58 3.90 -15.19
C GLU A 255 -1.56 2.76 -14.87
N ASN A 256 -1.29 1.98 -13.81
CA ASN A 256 -2.17 0.92 -13.36
C ASN A 256 -3.53 1.46 -12.87
N ASP A 257 -3.54 2.53 -12.08
CA ASP A 257 -4.79 3.15 -11.63
C ASP A 257 -5.57 3.77 -12.80
N LYS A 258 -4.88 4.35 -13.78
CA LYS A 258 -5.49 4.84 -15.02
C LYS A 258 -6.16 3.71 -15.81
N LEU A 259 -5.50 2.56 -15.96
CA LEU A 259 -6.11 1.37 -16.59
C LEU A 259 -7.36 0.92 -15.84
N ARG A 260 -7.33 0.89 -14.50
CA ARG A 260 -8.50 0.58 -13.67
C ARG A 260 -9.67 1.54 -13.94
N GLN A 261 -9.39 2.84 -14.02
CA GLN A 261 -10.40 3.86 -14.29
C GLN A 261 -10.99 3.73 -15.70
N GLU A 262 -10.15 3.55 -16.72
CA GLU A 262 -10.60 3.38 -18.11
C GLU A 262 -11.47 2.13 -18.27
N PHE A 263 -11.03 1.00 -17.70
CA PHE A 263 -11.82 -0.22 -17.68
C PHE A 263 -13.16 0.00 -16.99
N ALA A 264 -13.16 0.57 -15.78
CA ALA A 264 -14.37 0.80 -15.01
C ALA A 264 -15.36 1.74 -15.72
N GLN A 265 -14.87 2.79 -16.38
CA GLN A 265 -15.70 3.70 -17.15
C GLN A 265 -16.46 2.96 -18.26
N HIS A 266 -15.75 2.14 -19.03
CA HIS A 266 -16.36 1.35 -20.11
C HIS A 266 -17.28 0.25 -19.57
N ALA A 267 -16.84 -0.47 -18.54
CA ALA A 267 -17.58 -1.55 -17.90
C ALA A 267 -18.91 -1.06 -17.29
N ASN A 268 -18.88 0.03 -16.51
CA ASN A 268 -20.07 0.59 -15.87
C ASN A 268 -21.06 1.14 -16.91
N ALA A 269 -20.57 1.85 -17.93
CA ALA A 269 -21.43 2.37 -19.00
C ALA A 269 -22.09 1.24 -19.81
N PHE A 270 -21.33 0.18 -20.12
CA PHE A 270 -21.84 -0.98 -20.83
C PHE A 270 -22.86 -1.76 -19.99
N HIS A 271 -22.58 -1.97 -18.71
CA HIS A 271 -23.52 -2.59 -17.78
C HIS A 271 -24.84 -1.81 -17.70
N GLN A 272 -24.76 -0.49 -17.53
CA GLN A 272 -25.94 0.37 -17.47
C GLN A 272 -26.78 0.23 -18.74
N TRP A 273 -26.14 0.26 -19.92
CA TRP A 273 -26.83 0.06 -21.19
C TRP A 273 -27.49 -1.32 -21.30
N ILE A 274 -26.84 -2.39 -20.81
CA ILE A 274 -27.44 -3.74 -20.78
C ILE A 274 -28.70 -3.72 -19.90
N GLN A 275 -28.64 -3.10 -18.73
CA GLN A 275 -29.80 -3.03 -17.82
C GLN A 275 -30.94 -2.22 -18.41
N GLU A 276 -30.67 -1.06 -19.00
CA GLU A 276 -31.67 -0.23 -19.67
C GLU A 276 -32.33 -0.98 -20.83
N THR A 277 -31.52 -1.67 -21.65
CA THR A 277 -32.02 -2.45 -22.80
C THR A 277 -32.83 -3.66 -22.34
N ARG A 278 -32.39 -4.35 -21.28
CA ARG A 278 -33.12 -5.46 -20.66
C ARG A 278 -34.47 -4.99 -20.13
N THR A 279 -34.49 -3.88 -19.42
CA THR A 279 -35.73 -3.28 -18.90
C THR A 279 -36.65 -2.89 -20.05
N TYR A 280 -36.14 -2.26 -21.11
CA TYR A 280 -36.94 -1.92 -22.29
C TYR A 280 -37.60 -3.15 -22.95
N LEU A 281 -36.86 -4.26 -23.07
CA LEU A 281 -37.40 -5.52 -23.61
C LEU A 281 -38.45 -6.14 -22.67
N LEU A 282 -38.27 -6.06 -21.35
CA LEU A 282 -39.17 -6.68 -20.37
C LEU A 282 -40.41 -5.85 -20.03
N ASP A 283 -40.28 -4.52 -19.96
CA ASP A 283 -41.33 -3.58 -19.55
C ASP A 283 -42.35 -3.32 -20.67
N GLY A 284 -42.16 -3.94 -21.84
CA GLY A 284 -43.18 -3.93 -22.89
C GLY A 284 -43.49 -2.53 -23.42
N SER A 285 -42.55 -1.57 -23.40
CA SER A 285 -42.74 -0.32 -24.16
C SER A 285 -42.85 -0.57 -25.68
N CYS A 286 -42.37 -1.72 -26.15
CA CYS A 286 -42.68 -2.27 -27.48
C CYS A 286 -44.16 -2.70 -27.64
N MET A 287 -44.87 -2.93 -26.54
CA MET A 287 -46.26 -3.41 -26.48
C MET A 287 -47.29 -2.32 -26.14
N VAL A 288 -46.84 -1.11 -25.79
CA VAL A 288 -47.74 0.00 -25.40
C VAL A 288 -47.81 1.10 -26.46
N GLU A 289 -46.75 1.31 -27.26
CA GLU A 289 -46.77 2.34 -28.32
C GLU A 289 -47.41 1.88 -29.64
N GLU A 290 -47.60 0.57 -29.83
CA GLU A 290 -48.43 0.06 -30.91
C GLU A 290 -49.55 -0.82 -30.34
N SER A 291 -50.76 -0.28 -30.38
CA SER A 291 -52.02 -1.04 -30.36
C SER A 291 -52.15 -1.83 -31.67
N GLY A 292 -51.11 -2.61 -31.97
CA GLY A 292 -50.94 -3.39 -33.20
C GLY A 292 -50.96 -4.87 -32.85
N THR A 293 -51.41 -5.66 -33.81
CA THR A 293 -51.62 -7.10 -33.70
C THR A 293 -50.35 -7.84 -33.27
N LEU A 294 -50.46 -9.12 -32.88
CA LEU A 294 -49.32 -9.98 -32.56
C LEU A 294 -48.19 -9.93 -33.62
N GLU A 295 -48.54 -9.73 -34.89
CA GLU A 295 -47.59 -9.55 -36.00
C GLU A 295 -46.76 -8.25 -35.87
N SER A 296 -47.39 -7.14 -35.51
CA SER A 296 -46.72 -5.84 -35.28
C SER A 296 -45.73 -5.94 -34.12
N GLN A 297 -46.14 -6.63 -33.05
CA GLN A 297 -45.29 -6.83 -31.87
C GLN A 297 -44.09 -7.74 -32.17
N LEU A 298 -44.28 -8.79 -32.98
CA LEU A 298 -43.19 -9.65 -33.43
C LEU A 298 -42.21 -8.88 -34.32
N GLU A 299 -42.71 -8.08 -35.25
CA GLU A 299 -41.87 -7.32 -36.17
C GLU A 299 -41.08 -6.22 -35.43
N ALA A 300 -41.71 -5.53 -34.49
CA ALA A 300 -41.05 -4.55 -33.62
C ALA A 300 -39.98 -5.21 -32.72
N THR A 301 -40.27 -6.37 -32.13
CA THR A 301 -39.31 -7.14 -31.32
C THR A 301 -38.15 -7.67 -32.16
N LYS A 302 -38.43 -8.17 -33.38
CA LYS A 302 -37.40 -8.60 -34.35
C LYS A 302 -36.49 -7.46 -34.75
N ARG A 303 -37.07 -6.33 -35.14
CA ARG A 303 -36.34 -5.12 -35.50
C ARG A 303 -35.47 -4.64 -34.35
N LYS A 304 -36.01 -4.56 -33.12
CA LYS A 304 -35.24 -4.09 -31.97
C LYS A 304 -34.11 -5.04 -31.58
N HIS A 305 -34.35 -6.35 -31.56
CA HIS A 305 -33.31 -7.34 -31.29
C HIS A 305 -32.22 -7.33 -32.38
N GLN A 306 -32.62 -7.19 -33.65
CA GLN A 306 -31.68 -7.07 -34.75
C GLN A 306 -30.88 -5.78 -34.68
N GLU A 307 -31.51 -4.64 -34.36
CA GLU A 307 -30.82 -3.40 -34.04
C GLU A 307 -29.80 -3.64 -32.92
N ILE A 308 -30.20 -4.22 -31.78
CA ILE A 308 -29.29 -4.55 -30.67
C ILE A 308 -28.08 -5.38 -31.12
N ARG A 309 -28.31 -6.43 -31.92
CA ARG A 309 -27.25 -7.30 -32.48
C ARG A 309 -26.33 -6.58 -33.47
N GLU A 310 -26.87 -5.65 -34.24
CA GLU A 310 -26.19 -4.92 -35.30
C GLU A 310 -25.59 -3.59 -34.83
N ILE A 311 -25.81 -3.16 -33.58
CA ILE A 311 -25.11 -2.00 -33.00
C ILE A 311 -23.61 -2.33 -32.91
N ARG A 312 -22.91 -2.04 -34.02
CA ARG A 312 -21.45 -2.15 -34.15
C ARG A 312 -20.74 -1.37 -33.04
N ALA A 313 -21.34 -0.27 -32.57
CA ALA A 313 -20.82 0.51 -31.46
C ALA A 313 -20.71 -0.29 -30.15
N MET A 314 -21.69 -1.16 -29.83
CA MET A 314 -21.71 -1.92 -28.58
C MET A 314 -20.77 -3.13 -28.65
N ARG A 315 -20.72 -3.81 -29.81
CA ARG A 315 -19.68 -4.83 -30.05
C ARG A 315 -18.26 -4.26 -29.93
N SER A 316 -18.05 -3.03 -30.42
CA SER A 316 -16.79 -2.33 -30.26
C SER A 316 -16.49 -1.96 -28.80
N GLN A 317 -17.51 -1.62 -28.00
CA GLN A 317 -17.35 -1.36 -26.56
C GLN A 317 -16.98 -2.63 -25.80
N LEU A 318 -17.65 -3.75 -26.05
CA LEU A 318 -17.31 -5.05 -25.45
C LEU A 318 -15.88 -5.45 -25.80
N LYS A 319 -15.49 -5.33 -27.07
CA LYS A 319 -14.11 -5.61 -27.49
C LYS A 319 -13.09 -4.72 -26.77
N LYS A 320 -13.41 -3.44 -26.58
CA LYS A 320 -12.55 -2.52 -25.83
C LYS A 320 -12.42 -2.91 -24.35
N ILE A 321 -13.51 -3.37 -23.73
CA ILE A 321 -13.49 -3.89 -22.35
C ILE A 321 -12.63 -5.15 -22.26
N GLU A 322 -12.72 -6.07 -23.23
CA GLU A 322 -11.86 -7.25 -23.30
C GLU A 322 -10.38 -6.89 -23.44
N ASP A 323 -10.05 -5.96 -24.34
CA ASP A 323 -8.67 -5.54 -24.57
C ASP A 323 -8.09 -4.82 -23.33
N LEU A 324 -8.90 -3.98 -22.66
CA LEU A 324 -8.51 -3.35 -21.39
C LEU A 324 -8.36 -4.37 -20.25
N GLY A 325 -9.24 -5.36 -20.18
CA GLY A 325 -9.14 -6.45 -19.20
C GLY A 325 -7.87 -7.29 -19.40
N ALA A 326 -7.54 -7.63 -20.63
CA ALA A 326 -6.28 -8.32 -20.96
C ALA A 326 -5.05 -7.49 -20.59
N ALA A 327 -5.07 -6.18 -20.86
CA ALA A 327 -3.99 -5.27 -20.46
C ALA A 327 -3.83 -5.18 -18.93
N MET A 328 -4.94 -5.21 -18.19
CA MET A 328 -4.90 -5.25 -16.72
C MET A 328 -4.31 -6.57 -16.20
N GLU A 329 -4.69 -7.71 -16.78
CA GLU A 329 -4.12 -9.02 -16.43
C GLU A 329 -2.62 -9.11 -16.73
N GLU A 330 -2.18 -8.60 -17.87
CA GLU A 330 -0.75 -8.52 -18.24
C GLU A 330 0.04 -7.63 -17.27
N ALA A 331 -0.58 -6.55 -16.79
CA ALA A 331 -0.03 -5.67 -15.76
C ALA A 331 -0.16 -6.24 -14.32
N LEU A 332 -0.68 -7.47 -14.16
CA LEU A 332 -0.94 -8.15 -12.88
C LEU A 332 -1.90 -7.39 -11.96
N ILE A 333 -2.84 -6.66 -12.56
CA ILE A 333 -3.91 -5.93 -11.85
C ILE A 333 -5.13 -6.86 -11.74
N LEU A 334 -5.38 -7.36 -10.54
CA LEU A 334 -6.47 -8.31 -10.28
C LEU A 334 -7.72 -7.67 -9.66
N ASP A 335 -7.57 -6.46 -9.12
CA ASP A 335 -8.61 -5.74 -8.42
C ASP A 335 -8.92 -4.39 -9.10
N ASN A 336 -10.18 -3.99 -9.04
CA ASN A 336 -10.61 -2.68 -9.51
C ASN A 336 -11.59 -2.03 -8.52
N LYS A 337 -11.12 -0.99 -7.81
CA LYS A 337 -11.94 -0.24 -6.85
C LYS A 337 -13.05 0.61 -7.47
N TYR A 338 -13.07 0.77 -8.80
CA TYR A 338 -14.01 1.64 -9.51
C TYR A 338 -15.17 0.89 -10.18
N THR A 339 -15.13 -0.45 -10.21
CA THR A 339 -16.22 -1.27 -10.77
C THR A 339 -16.25 -2.64 -10.13
N GLU A 340 -17.45 -3.18 -9.92
CA GLU A 340 -17.67 -4.56 -9.48
C GLU A 340 -17.80 -5.53 -10.67
N HIS A 341 -17.80 -4.99 -11.90
CA HIS A 341 -18.04 -5.77 -13.11
C HIS A 341 -16.74 -6.32 -13.69
N SER A 342 -16.74 -7.59 -14.05
CA SER A 342 -15.62 -8.25 -14.75
C SER A 342 -15.92 -8.40 -16.24
N THR A 343 -14.87 -8.52 -17.06
CA THR A 343 -14.98 -8.76 -18.50
C THR A 343 -15.88 -9.95 -18.81
N VAL A 344 -15.63 -11.08 -18.14
CA VAL A 344 -16.40 -12.31 -18.30
C VAL A 344 -17.84 -12.13 -17.85
N GLY A 345 -18.07 -11.44 -16.74
CA GLY A 345 -19.41 -11.16 -16.24
C GLY A 345 -20.25 -10.31 -17.20
N LEU A 346 -19.64 -9.29 -17.81
CA LEU A 346 -20.31 -8.43 -18.79
C LEU A 346 -20.60 -9.15 -20.10
N ALA A 347 -19.67 -9.98 -20.59
CA ALA A 347 -19.90 -10.82 -21.76
C ALA A 347 -21.07 -11.78 -21.54
N GLN A 348 -21.14 -12.41 -20.36
CA GLN A 348 -22.26 -13.28 -20.01
C GLN A 348 -23.59 -12.53 -19.93
N GLN A 349 -23.62 -11.33 -19.34
CA GLN A 349 -24.83 -10.50 -19.30
C GLN A 349 -25.30 -10.08 -20.70
N TRP A 350 -24.36 -9.79 -21.60
CA TRP A 350 -24.65 -9.50 -23.00
C TRP A 350 -25.27 -10.71 -23.71
N ASP A 351 -24.70 -11.90 -23.54
CA ASP A 351 -25.23 -13.13 -24.14
C ASP A 351 -26.63 -13.46 -23.58
N GLN A 352 -26.87 -13.22 -22.29
CA GLN A 352 -28.19 -13.38 -21.68
C GLN A 352 -29.23 -12.42 -22.28
N LEU A 353 -28.83 -11.19 -22.60
CA LEU A 353 -29.71 -10.21 -23.26
C LEU A 353 -30.05 -10.67 -24.69
N ASP A 354 -29.08 -11.20 -25.42
CA ASP A 354 -29.28 -11.76 -26.76
C ASP A 354 -30.28 -12.93 -26.72
N GLN A 355 -30.09 -13.87 -25.78
CA GLN A 355 -30.99 -15.00 -25.57
C GLN A 355 -32.40 -14.57 -25.14
N LEU A 356 -32.53 -13.49 -24.35
CA LEU A 356 -33.84 -12.95 -24.00
C LEU A 356 -34.59 -12.47 -25.24
N GLY A 357 -33.92 -11.71 -26.13
CA GLY A 357 -34.52 -11.25 -27.37
C GLY A 357 -34.95 -12.39 -28.29
N MET A 358 -34.14 -13.45 -28.43
CA MET A 358 -34.50 -14.64 -29.19
C MET A 358 -35.72 -15.37 -28.60
N ARG A 359 -35.78 -15.54 -27.28
CA ARG A 359 -36.91 -16.20 -26.61
C ARG A 359 -38.20 -15.41 -26.79
N MET A 360 -38.15 -14.08 -26.71
CA MET A 360 -39.31 -13.23 -26.95
C MET A 360 -39.84 -13.36 -28.38
N GLN A 361 -38.95 -13.36 -29.38
CA GLN A 361 -39.35 -13.59 -30.78
C GLN A 361 -40.01 -14.95 -30.96
N HIS A 362 -39.38 -16.00 -30.42
CA HIS A 362 -39.90 -17.35 -30.53
C HIS A 362 -41.28 -17.50 -29.87
N ASN A 363 -41.47 -16.89 -28.69
CA ASN A 363 -42.75 -16.93 -28.00
C ASN A 363 -43.87 -16.23 -28.79
N LEU A 364 -43.58 -15.07 -29.40
CA LEU A 364 -44.53 -14.36 -30.26
C LEU A 364 -44.84 -15.14 -31.54
N GLU A 365 -43.85 -15.76 -32.17
CA GLU A 365 -44.05 -16.64 -33.33
C GLU A 365 -44.95 -17.83 -33.02
N GLN A 366 -44.75 -18.47 -31.87
CA GLN A 366 -45.60 -19.57 -31.42
C GLN A 366 -47.06 -19.12 -31.19
N GLN A 367 -47.28 -17.94 -30.62
CA GLN A 367 -48.62 -17.38 -30.43
C GLN A 367 -49.32 -17.11 -31.78
N ILE A 368 -48.59 -16.55 -32.75
CA ILE A 368 -49.12 -16.32 -34.12
C ILE A 368 -49.42 -17.65 -34.82
N GLN A 369 -48.55 -18.65 -34.67
CA GLN A 369 -48.76 -19.97 -35.24
C GLN A 369 -49.99 -20.66 -34.64
N ALA A 370 -50.17 -20.57 -33.32
CA ALA A 370 -51.36 -21.08 -32.64
C ALA A 370 -52.62 -20.41 -33.19
N ARG A 371 -52.64 -19.07 -33.29
CA ARG A 371 -53.74 -18.31 -33.92
C ARG A 371 -54.08 -18.80 -35.32
N ASN A 372 -53.07 -18.89 -36.20
CA ASN A 372 -53.26 -19.22 -37.61
C ASN A 372 -53.73 -20.66 -37.84
N THR A 373 -53.36 -21.59 -36.94
CA THR A 373 -53.69 -23.01 -37.10
C THR A 373 -55.08 -23.33 -36.58
N THR A 374 -55.60 -22.56 -35.61
CA THR A 374 -56.79 -22.96 -34.85
C THR A 374 -57.99 -22.04 -34.99
N GLY A 375 -57.87 -20.93 -35.74
CA GLY A 375 -59.02 -20.08 -36.09
C GLY A 375 -59.60 -19.28 -34.92
N VAL A 376 -58.90 -19.21 -33.79
CA VAL A 376 -59.32 -18.45 -32.59
C VAL A 376 -59.02 -16.96 -32.78
N THR A 377 -59.93 -16.09 -32.34
CA THR A 377 -59.80 -14.63 -32.44
C THR A 377 -58.69 -14.08 -31.53
N GLU A 378 -58.16 -12.91 -31.87
CA GLU A 378 -57.05 -12.28 -31.15
C GLU A 378 -57.45 -11.88 -29.72
N GLU A 379 -58.71 -11.48 -29.53
CA GLU A 379 -59.28 -11.18 -28.23
C GLU A 379 -59.32 -12.41 -27.31
N ALA A 380 -59.73 -13.58 -27.84
CA ALA A 380 -59.81 -14.81 -27.06
C ALA A 380 -58.42 -15.32 -26.65
N LEU A 381 -57.42 -15.27 -27.54
CA LEU A 381 -56.04 -15.64 -27.20
C LEU A 381 -55.42 -14.70 -26.15
N LYS A 382 -55.75 -13.40 -26.22
CA LYS A 382 -55.32 -12.40 -25.24
C LYS A 382 -55.99 -12.63 -23.88
N GLU A 383 -57.28 -12.95 -23.85
CA GLU A 383 -57.99 -13.33 -22.63
C GLU A 383 -57.36 -14.59 -22.01
N PHE A 384 -57.14 -15.65 -22.78
CA PHE A 384 -56.48 -16.88 -22.29
C PHE A 384 -55.09 -16.59 -21.70
N SER A 385 -54.29 -15.77 -22.38
CA SER A 385 -52.96 -15.38 -21.89
C SER A 385 -53.03 -14.51 -20.63
N MET A 386 -54.01 -13.60 -20.52
CA MET A 386 -54.22 -12.78 -19.32
C MET A 386 -54.67 -13.63 -18.13
N MET A 387 -55.55 -14.60 -18.36
CA MET A 387 -56.00 -15.52 -17.32
C MET A 387 -54.86 -16.42 -16.85
N PHE A 388 -54.07 -16.97 -17.76
CA PHE A 388 -52.88 -17.74 -17.39
C PHE A 388 -51.93 -16.92 -16.51
N LYS A 389 -51.61 -15.68 -16.91
CA LYS A 389 -50.76 -14.76 -16.12
C LYS A 389 -51.37 -14.37 -14.77
N HIS A 390 -52.69 -14.33 -14.65
CA HIS A 390 -53.36 -14.00 -13.39
C HIS A 390 -53.17 -15.11 -12.35
N PHE A 391 -53.18 -16.37 -12.79
CA PHE A 391 -53.02 -17.54 -11.93
C PHE A 391 -51.54 -17.95 -11.74
N ASP A 392 -50.65 -17.63 -12.69
CA ASP A 392 -49.19 -17.80 -12.59
C ASP A 392 -48.56 -16.72 -11.68
N LYS A 393 -48.83 -16.80 -10.37
CA LYS A 393 -48.41 -15.79 -9.38
C LYS A 393 -46.90 -15.75 -9.20
N ASP A 394 -46.24 -16.88 -9.35
CA ASP A 394 -44.79 -17.01 -9.21
C ASP A 394 -44.02 -16.69 -10.49
N LYS A 395 -44.75 -16.45 -11.61
CA LYS A 395 -44.20 -16.15 -12.94
C LYS A 395 -43.26 -17.26 -13.43
N SER A 396 -43.55 -18.49 -13.02
CA SER A 396 -42.79 -19.66 -13.43
C SER A 396 -43.01 -20.01 -14.91
N GLY A 397 -44.07 -19.46 -15.53
CA GLY A 397 -44.48 -19.78 -16.89
C GLY A 397 -45.21 -21.12 -16.98
N ARG A 398 -45.60 -21.70 -15.84
CA ARG A 398 -46.34 -22.96 -15.71
C ARG A 398 -47.37 -22.83 -14.57
N LEU A 399 -48.54 -23.42 -14.72
CA LEU A 399 -49.52 -23.49 -13.64
C LEU A 399 -49.43 -24.86 -12.98
N ASN A 400 -49.30 -24.92 -11.66
CA ASN A 400 -49.47 -26.21 -10.98
C ASN A 400 -50.93 -26.69 -11.08
N HIS A 401 -51.18 -27.97 -10.80
CA HIS A 401 -52.53 -28.54 -10.93
C HIS A 401 -53.61 -27.79 -10.11
N GLN A 402 -53.27 -27.22 -8.95
CA GLN A 402 -54.23 -26.46 -8.14
C GLN A 402 -54.55 -25.09 -8.76
N GLU A 403 -53.53 -24.40 -9.27
CA GLU A 403 -53.67 -23.13 -9.98
C GLU A 403 -54.44 -23.31 -11.29
N PHE A 404 -54.13 -24.35 -12.05
CA PHE A 404 -54.85 -24.71 -13.27
C PHE A 404 -56.31 -25.08 -12.98
N LYS A 405 -56.57 -25.89 -11.93
CA LYS A 405 -57.94 -26.22 -11.48
C LYS A 405 -58.73 -24.97 -11.09
N SER A 406 -58.09 -24.03 -10.40
CA SER A 406 -58.69 -22.75 -10.01
C SER A 406 -58.97 -21.88 -11.22
N CYS A 407 -58.05 -21.84 -12.19
CA CYS A 407 -58.21 -21.13 -13.45
C CYS A 407 -59.43 -21.64 -14.24
N LEU A 408 -59.57 -22.97 -14.38
CA LEU A 408 -60.72 -23.59 -15.06
C LEU A 408 -62.06 -23.24 -14.36
N ARG A 409 -62.11 -23.27 -13.02
CA ARG A 409 -63.32 -22.85 -12.30
C ARG A 409 -63.68 -21.39 -12.56
N SER A 410 -62.70 -20.48 -12.59
CA SER A 410 -62.92 -19.07 -12.88
C SER A 410 -63.34 -18.81 -14.33
N LEU A 411 -62.96 -19.70 -15.25
CA LEU A 411 -63.41 -19.73 -16.64
C LEU A 411 -64.85 -20.29 -16.82
N GLY A 412 -65.49 -20.73 -15.73
CA GLY A 412 -66.86 -21.24 -15.75
C GLY A 412 -66.98 -22.75 -15.98
N TYR A 413 -65.88 -23.51 -15.85
CA TYR A 413 -65.95 -24.97 -15.87
C TYR A 413 -66.53 -25.46 -14.54
N ASP A 414 -67.64 -26.19 -14.62
CA ASP A 414 -68.32 -26.78 -13.47
C ASP A 414 -67.60 -28.07 -13.06
N LEU A 415 -66.52 -27.91 -12.29
CA LEU A 415 -65.78 -29.03 -11.69
C LEU A 415 -66.32 -29.29 -10.29
N PRO A 416 -66.75 -30.52 -9.95
CA PRO A 416 -67.37 -30.84 -8.67
C PRO A 416 -66.48 -30.43 -7.49
N MET A 417 -67.11 -29.97 -6.41
CA MET A 417 -66.41 -29.72 -5.15
C MET A 417 -66.12 -31.05 -4.46
N VAL A 418 -64.96 -31.61 -4.74
CA VAL A 418 -64.41 -32.79 -4.06
C VAL A 418 -63.47 -32.35 -2.93
N GLU A 419 -63.39 -33.12 -1.83
CA GLU A 419 -62.47 -32.84 -0.70
C GLU A 419 -61.00 -32.89 -1.14
N GLU A 420 -60.14 -32.13 -0.45
CA GLU A 420 -58.69 -32.07 -0.75
C GLU A 420 -58.06 -33.49 -0.69
N GLY A 421 -57.64 -34.01 -1.84
CA GLY A 421 -56.96 -35.30 -1.96
C GLY A 421 -57.79 -36.43 -2.58
N GLU A 422 -59.08 -36.22 -2.85
CA GLU A 422 -59.87 -37.17 -3.64
C GLU A 422 -59.71 -36.90 -5.15
N PRO A 423 -59.56 -37.96 -5.97
CA PRO A 423 -59.41 -37.82 -7.41
C PRO A 423 -60.72 -37.29 -8.01
N ASP A 424 -60.65 -36.13 -8.65
CA ASP A 424 -61.75 -35.52 -9.39
C ASP A 424 -61.72 -36.08 -10.81
N PRO A 425 -62.58 -37.05 -11.17
CA PRO A 425 -62.48 -37.77 -12.44
C PRO A 425 -62.64 -36.86 -13.66
N GLU A 426 -63.36 -35.74 -13.52
CA GLU A 426 -63.54 -34.77 -14.61
C GLU A 426 -62.28 -33.91 -14.79
N PHE A 427 -61.65 -33.50 -13.69
CA PHE A 427 -60.38 -32.79 -13.75
C PHE A 427 -59.23 -33.70 -14.20
N GLU A 428 -59.21 -34.96 -13.77
CA GLU A 428 -58.23 -35.97 -14.20
C GLU A 428 -58.30 -36.25 -15.70
N ALA A 429 -59.51 -36.31 -16.28
CA ALA A 429 -59.68 -36.44 -17.72
C ALA A 429 -59.16 -35.23 -18.51
N ILE A 430 -59.27 -34.03 -17.93
CA ILE A 430 -58.67 -32.80 -18.49
C ILE A 430 -57.14 -32.88 -18.38
N LEU A 431 -56.60 -33.31 -17.24
CA LEU A 431 -55.16 -33.50 -17.05
C LEU A 431 -54.57 -34.56 -17.99
N ASP A 432 -55.27 -35.65 -18.30
CA ASP A 432 -54.80 -36.64 -19.28
C ASP A 432 -54.60 -36.05 -20.68
N THR A 433 -55.32 -34.98 -21.00
CA THR A 433 -55.21 -34.26 -22.27
C THR A 433 -54.14 -33.16 -22.21
N VAL A 434 -54.05 -32.45 -21.08
CA VAL A 434 -53.25 -31.23 -20.93
C VAL A 434 -51.84 -31.50 -20.38
N ASP A 435 -51.70 -32.49 -19.49
CA ASP A 435 -50.44 -32.93 -18.86
C ASP A 435 -50.29 -34.46 -19.01
N PRO A 436 -50.09 -34.98 -20.24
CA PRO A 436 -50.00 -36.44 -20.48
C PRO A 436 -48.76 -37.07 -19.84
N ASN A 437 -47.70 -36.27 -19.65
CA ASN A 437 -46.45 -36.62 -18.98
C ASN A 437 -46.58 -36.61 -17.45
N ARG A 438 -47.68 -36.09 -16.90
CA ARG A 438 -47.96 -35.98 -15.46
C ARG A 438 -46.79 -35.34 -14.72
N ASP A 439 -46.21 -34.28 -15.28
CA ASP A 439 -45.09 -33.57 -14.65
C ASP A 439 -45.55 -32.61 -13.54
N GLY A 440 -46.86 -32.58 -13.27
CA GLY A 440 -47.47 -31.82 -12.19
C GLY A 440 -47.77 -30.36 -12.55
N HIS A 441 -47.42 -29.96 -13.77
CA HIS A 441 -47.47 -28.58 -14.21
C HIS A 441 -48.03 -28.48 -15.62
N VAL A 442 -48.89 -27.49 -15.85
CA VAL A 442 -49.42 -27.17 -17.16
C VAL A 442 -48.67 -25.96 -17.70
N SER A 443 -47.91 -26.16 -18.77
CA SER A 443 -47.23 -25.06 -19.46
C SER A 443 -48.22 -24.15 -20.19
N LEU A 444 -47.81 -22.93 -20.50
CA LEU A 444 -48.62 -22.01 -21.31
C LEU A 444 -49.03 -22.64 -22.65
N GLN A 445 -48.15 -23.43 -23.26
CA GLN A 445 -48.44 -24.09 -24.54
C GLN A 445 -49.52 -25.16 -24.43
N GLU A 446 -49.47 -26.00 -23.38
CA GLU A 446 -50.48 -27.02 -23.10
C GLU A 446 -51.83 -26.40 -22.70
N TYR A 447 -51.79 -25.37 -21.85
CA TYR A 447 -52.96 -24.58 -21.50
C TYR A 447 -53.63 -23.97 -22.74
N MET A 448 -52.84 -23.29 -23.58
CA MET A 448 -53.37 -22.67 -24.80
C MET A 448 -53.92 -23.73 -25.74
N ALA A 449 -53.20 -24.84 -25.96
CA ALA A 449 -53.67 -25.92 -26.82
C ALA A 449 -55.03 -26.48 -26.35
N PHE A 450 -55.22 -26.65 -25.04
CA PHE A 450 -56.48 -27.13 -24.47
C PHE A 450 -57.61 -26.12 -24.57
N MET A 451 -57.36 -24.85 -24.23
CA MET A 451 -58.37 -23.80 -24.36
C MET A 451 -58.81 -23.66 -25.83
N ILE A 452 -57.85 -23.73 -26.74
CA ILE A 452 -58.08 -23.67 -28.18
C ILE A 452 -58.82 -24.93 -28.69
N SER A 453 -58.42 -26.14 -28.27
CA SER A 453 -59.10 -27.36 -28.69
C SER A 453 -60.55 -27.38 -28.21
N ARG A 454 -60.82 -26.85 -27.01
CA ARG A 454 -62.17 -26.75 -26.46
C ARG A 454 -63.03 -25.72 -27.19
N GLU A 455 -62.48 -24.54 -27.49
CA GLU A 455 -63.19 -23.49 -28.23
C GLU A 455 -63.56 -23.97 -29.66
N THR A 456 -62.70 -24.82 -30.24
CA THR A 456 -62.89 -25.43 -31.58
C THR A 456 -63.71 -26.72 -31.57
N GLU A 457 -63.93 -27.34 -30.40
CA GLU A 457 -64.63 -28.62 -30.21
C GLU A 457 -66.16 -28.55 -30.40
N ASN A 458 -66.74 -27.40 -30.75
CA ASN A 458 -68.19 -27.29 -31.02
C ASN A 458 -68.65 -27.99 -32.30
N VAL A 459 -67.78 -28.74 -32.99
CA VAL A 459 -68.13 -29.49 -34.20
C VAL A 459 -67.36 -30.82 -34.25
N LYS A 460 -67.98 -31.92 -33.77
CA LYS A 460 -67.27 -33.22 -33.60
C LYS A 460 -67.56 -34.25 -34.70
N SER A 461 -68.55 -34.03 -35.56
CA SER A 461 -68.84 -34.95 -36.66
C SER A 461 -69.53 -34.26 -37.83
N SER A 462 -69.24 -34.74 -39.06
CA SER A 462 -70.01 -34.39 -40.25
C SER A 462 -71.52 -34.61 -40.07
N GLU A 463 -71.91 -35.58 -39.25
CA GLU A 463 -73.32 -35.91 -38.97
C GLU A 463 -74.04 -34.81 -38.16
N GLU A 464 -73.33 -34.09 -37.28
CA GLU A 464 -73.91 -32.98 -36.50
C GLU A 464 -74.18 -31.78 -37.40
N ILE A 465 -73.23 -31.43 -38.29
CA ILE A 465 -73.44 -30.35 -39.25
C ILE A 465 -74.51 -30.74 -40.28
N GLU A 466 -74.51 -31.98 -40.76
CA GLU A 466 -75.58 -32.48 -41.65
C GLU A 466 -76.95 -32.40 -40.97
N SER A 467 -77.04 -32.74 -39.68
CA SER A 467 -78.28 -32.63 -38.90
C SER A 467 -78.72 -31.17 -38.73
N ALA A 468 -77.78 -30.25 -38.51
CA ALA A 468 -78.07 -28.82 -38.45
C ALA A 468 -78.63 -28.32 -39.80
N PHE A 469 -77.99 -28.66 -40.93
CA PHE A 469 -78.51 -28.32 -42.24
C PHE A 469 -79.84 -29.01 -42.57
N ARG A 470 -80.08 -30.24 -42.10
CA ARG A 470 -81.41 -30.87 -42.18
C ARG A 470 -82.47 -30.09 -41.44
N ALA A 471 -82.15 -29.56 -40.26
CA ALA A 471 -83.07 -28.73 -39.48
C ALA A 471 -83.37 -27.38 -40.16
N LEU A 472 -82.43 -26.86 -40.95
CA LEU A 472 -82.63 -25.67 -41.79
C LEU A 472 -83.52 -25.95 -43.01
N SER A 473 -83.51 -27.19 -43.52
CA SER A 473 -84.33 -27.61 -44.66
C SER A 473 -85.78 -27.91 -44.24
N SER A 474 -86.74 -27.30 -44.94
CA SER A 474 -88.15 -27.64 -44.78
C SER A 474 -88.42 -29.08 -45.26
N GLU A 475 -88.93 -29.93 -44.37
CA GLU A 475 -89.24 -31.37 -44.60
C GLU A 475 -88.05 -32.34 -44.59
N GLY A 476 -86.89 -31.97 -44.05
CA GLY A 476 -85.76 -32.89 -43.86
C GLY A 476 -85.14 -33.37 -45.18
N LYS A 477 -85.09 -32.46 -46.17
CA LYS A 477 -84.59 -32.74 -47.51
C LYS A 477 -83.07 -32.95 -47.48
N PRO A 478 -82.51 -33.75 -48.40
CA PRO A 478 -81.06 -33.95 -48.53
C PRO A 478 -80.32 -32.75 -49.14
N TYR A 479 -80.95 -31.58 -49.24
CA TYR A 479 -80.40 -30.33 -49.77
C TYR A 479 -80.98 -29.13 -49.02
N VAL A 480 -80.34 -27.96 -49.15
CA VAL A 480 -80.81 -26.68 -48.59
C VAL A 480 -80.97 -25.66 -49.71
N THR A 481 -82.00 -24.83 -49.67
CA THR A 481 -82.22 -23.78 -50.68
C THR A 481 -81.54 -22.47 -50.32
N LYS A 482 -81.27 -21.64 -51.33
CA LYS A 482 -80.72 -20.28 -51.16
C LYS A 482 -81.54 -19.48 -50.15
N GLU A 483 -82.86 -19.55 -50.25
CA GLU A 483 -83.80 -18.86 -49.39
C GLU A 483 -83.75 -19.35 -47.94
N GLU A 484 -83.65 -20.67 -47.72
CA GLU A 484 -83.52 -21.28 -46.38
C GLU A 484 -82.20 -20.88 -45.69
N LEU A 485 -81.10 -20.74 -46.45
CA LEU A 485 -79.82 -20.27 -45.91
C LEU A 485 -79.91 -18.82 -45.42
N TYR A 486 -80.45 -17.89 -46.23
CA TYR A 486 -80.56 -16.48 -45.80
C TYR A 486 -81.61 -16.24 -44.71
N GLN A 487 -82.60 -17.13 -44.56
CA GLN A 487 -83.60 -17.00 -43.50
C GLN A 487 -83.03 -17.36 -42.12
N ASN A 488 -82.05 -18.26 -42.06
CA ASN A 488 -81.58 -18.84 -40.81
C ASN A 488 -80.11 -18.53 -40.47
N LEU A 489 -79.33 -18.06 -41.44
CA LEU A 489 -77.92 -17.67 -41.25
C LEU A 489 -77.72 -16.18 -41.53
N SER A 490 -76.63 -15.62 -41.00
CA SER A 490 -76.24 -14.25 -41.36
C SER A 490 -75.92 -14.15 -42.85
N ARG A 491 -76.01 -12.95 -43.43
CA ARG A 491 -75.82 -12.75 -44.87
C ARG A 491 -74.44 -13.25 -45.35
N GLU A 492 -73.40 -13.00 -44.57
CA GLU A 492 -72.03 -13.44 -44.86
C GLU A 492 -71.88 -14.97 -44.78
N GLN A 493 -72.52 -15.60 -43.79
CA GLN A 493 -72.51 -17.07 -43.64
C GLN A 493 -73.28 -17.77 -44.76
N ALA A 494 -74.42 -17.22 -45.17
CA ALA A 494 -75.21 -17.74 -46.28
C ALA A 494 -74.47 -17.60 -47.62
N ASP A 495 -73.84 -16.45 -47.88
CA ASP A 495 -73.01 -16.22 -49.08
C ASP A 495 -71.81 -17.19 -49.14
N TYR A 496 -71.19 -17.46 -47.99
CA TYR A 496 -70.12 -18.44 -47.88
C TYR A 496 -70.61 -19.86 -48.22
N CYS A 497 -71.75 -20.30 -47.64
CA CYS A 497 -72.31 -21.62 -47.93
C CYS A 497 -72.65 -21.77 -49.42
N ILE A 498 -73.29 -20.75 -50.03
CA ILE A 498 -73.68 -20.77 -51.45
C ILE A 498 -72.45 -20.85 -52.37
N SER A 499 -71.36 -20.17 -52.03
CA SER A 499 -70.14 -20.17 -52.85
C SER A 499 -69.33 -21.46 -52.75
N HIS A 500 -69.50 -22.24 -51.69
CA HIS A 500 -68.72 -23.45 -51.43
C HIS A 500 -69.52 -24.76 -51.56
N MET A 501 -70.85 -24.72 -51.53
CA MET A 501 -71.70 -25.88 -51.78
C MET A 501 -71.97 -26.06 -53.27
N LYS A 502 -71.98 -27.32 -53.73
CA LYS A 502 -72.38 -27.65 -55.10
C LYS A 502 -73.90 -27.62 -55.25
N PRO A 503 -74.42 -27.31 -56.44
CA PRO A 503 -75.84 -27.48 -56.74
C PRO A 503 -76.28 -28.94 -56.53
N TYR A 504 -77.44 -29.13 -55.92
CA TYR A 504 -77.98 -30.47 -55.65
C TYR A 504 -78.50 -31.14 -56.94
N MET A 505 -78.14 -32.41 -57.13
CA MET A 505 -78.63 -33.24 -58.24
C MET A 505 -79.66 -34.26 -57.76
N ASP A 506 -80.80 -34.36 -58.44
CA ASP A 506 -81.81 -35.37 -58.15
C ASP A 506 -81.34 -36.79 -58.52
N SER A 507 -82.09 -37.82 -58.12
CA SER A 507 -81.78 -39.23 -58.42
C SER A 507 -81.78 -39.58 -59.92
N LYS A 508 -82.12 -38.63 -60.80
CA LYS A 508 -82.09 -38.74 -62.26
C LYS A 508 -81.01 -37.84 -62.89
N GLY A 509 -80.12 -37.26 -62.08
CA GLY A 509 -79.00 -36.42 -62.52
C GLY A 509 -79.41 -35.03 -63.01
N ARG A 510 -80.59 -34.53 -62.63
CA ARG A 510 -81.03 -33.17 -62.96
C ARG A 510 -80.70 -32.23 -61.81
N GLU A 511 -80.08 -31.11 -62.14
CA GLU A 511 -79.81 -30.03 -61.19
C GLU A 511 -81.12 -29.35 -60.77
N LEU A 512 -81.33 -29.24 -59.45
CA LEU A 512 -82.47 -28.52 -58.90
C LEU A 512 -82.09 -27.04 -58.72
N PRO A 513 -82.83 -26.08 -59.32
CA PRO A 513 -82.48 -24.67 -59.22
C PRO A 513 -82.46 -24.17 -57.76
N SER A 514 -81.44 -23.42 -57.39
CA SER A 514 -81.26 -22.81 -56.06
C SER A 514 -81.19 -23.79 -54.88
N ALA A 515 -80.96 -25.08 -55.13
CA ALA A 515 -80.74 -26.08 -54.10
C ALA A 515 -79.26 -26.48 -54.04
N TYR A 516 -78.74 -26.63 -52.83
CA TYR A 516 -77.33 -26.90 -52.58
C TYR A 516 -77.16 -28.18 -51.76
N ASP A 517 -76.21 -29.01 -52.16
CA ASP A 517 -75.87 -30.26 -51.50
C ASP A 517 -74.99 -29.97 -50.28
N TYR A 518 -75.63 -29.87 -49.12
CA TYR A 518 -74.90 -29.68 -47.87
C TYR A 518 -74.22 -30.98 -47.40
N VAL A 519 -74.63 -32.17 -47.86
CA VAL A 519 -74.07 -33.46 -47.43
C VAL A 519 -72.70 -33.69 -48.07
N GLU A 520 -72.56 -33.38 -49.36
CA GLU A 520 -71.25 -33.41 -50.02
C GLU A 520 -70.33 -32.33 -49.45
N PHE A 521 -70.87 -31.14 -49.19
CA PHE A 521 -70.12 -30.03 -48.59
C PHE A 521 -69.62 -30.36 -47.18
N THR A 522 -70.48 -30.85 -46.28
CA THR A 522 -70.05 -31.24 -44.93
C THR A 522 -69.00 -32.32 -45.00
N ARG A 523 -69.21 -33.38 -45.78
CA ARG A 523 -68.19 -34.44 -45.95
C ARG A 523 -66.87 -33.91 -46.47
N SER A 524 -66.88 -32.95 -47.40
CA SER A 524 -65.66 -32.34 -47.91
C SER A 524 -64.87 -31.56 -46.85
N LEU A 525 -65.53 -31.08 -45.80
CA LEU A 525 -64.88 -30.37 -44.68
C LEU A 525 -64.22 -31.32 -43.67
N PHE A 526 -64.68 -32.57 -43.56
CA PHE A 526 -64.12 -33.57 -42.64
C PHE A 526 -63.22 -34.61 -43.32
N VAL A 527 -63.14 -34.62 -44.66
CA VAL A 527 -62.16 -35.43 -45.37
C VAL A 527 -60.85 -34.63 -45.44
N ASN A 528 -60.06 -34.79 -44.39
CA ASN A 528 -58.60 -34.64 -44.38
C ASN A 528 -58.00 -35.85 -43.66
#